data_AF-A0A5P1FN99-F1
#
_entry.id   AF-A0A5P1FN99-F1
#
_cell.length_a   1.000
_cell.length_b   1.000
_cell.length_c   1.000
_cell.angle_alpha   90.00
_cell.angle_beta   90.00
_cell.angle_gamma   90.00
#
_symmetry.space_group_name_H-M   'P 1'
#
loop_
_entity.id
_entity.type
_entity.pdbx_description
1 polymer ?
#
loop_
_entity_poly.entity_id
_entity_poly.type
_entity_poly.pdbx_seq_one_letter_code
_entity_poly.pdbx_strand_id
1 'polypeptide(L)'
;MVFVKYLERNRRKGRFCASKLKGKRAIELGAGCGLAGLGMALLGCNVVSTDQIEVLPLLIRNVERNTSRIAQANTDSELFGSIKVEELDWGNKDHIKALDPPFDYIIGTDVVYAEHLLEPLLQTILGLAGPRTTILLGYEIRSNTVHARMMQMWKNNFDVKTVPITKMDVKYRHPSIQLYIMTPKAQTKCDELKVPGSDQVDSEVVESNETEEKEEACNEKSVDGEIPEIGSDKVDDWETRRCGAMAARLLKDVKIA
;
A
#
# COMPACT_ATOMS: atom_id res chain seq x y z
N MET A 1 -14.35 4.80 3.57
CA MET A 1 -15.03 6.11 3.75
C MET A 1 -14.36 7.05 4.74
N VAL A 2 -13.97 6.60 5.93
CA VAL A 2 -13.36 7.43 6.98
C VAL A 2 -12.24 8.33 6.45
N PHE A 3 -11.32 7.76 5.66
CA PHE A 3 -10.18 8.49 5.08
C PHE A 3 -10.60 9.68 4.19
N VAL A 4 -11.46 9.45 3.19
CA VAL A 4 -11.88 10.53 2.27
C VAL A 4 -12.71 11.59 2.99
N LYS A 5 -13.49 11.21 4.01
CA LYS A 5 -14.22 12.16 4.85
C LYS A 5 -13.29 12.95 5.78
N TYR A 6 -12.21 12.35 6.23
CA TYR A 6 -11.12 13.07 6.88
C TYR A 6 -10.48 14.10 5.93
N LEU A 7 -10.20 13.73 4.67
CA LEU A 7 -9.68 14.66 3.66
C LEU A 7 -10.65 15.83 3.42
N GLU A 8 -11.93 15.54 3.18
CA GLU A 8 -12.98 16.55 2.98
C GLU A 8 -13.06 17.55 4.13
N ARG A 9 -13.08 17.05 5.37
CA ARG A 9 -13.16 17.89 6.57
C ARG A 9 -11.93 18.79 6.73
N ASN A 10 -10.76 18.33 6.30
CA ASN A 10 -9.49 19.03 6.48
C ASN A 10 -8.99 19.75 5.21
N ARG A 11 -9.80 19.79 4.13
CA ARG A 11 -9.41 20.36 2.83
C ARG A 11 -9.00 21.84 2.85
N ARG A 12 -9.43 22.60 3.86
CA ARG A 12 -9.18 24.06 3.96
C ARG A 12 -7.94 24.43 4.76
N LYS A 13 -7.52 23.60 5.73
CA LYS A 13 -6.41 23.93 6.66
C LYS A 13 -5.65 22.68 7.08
N GLY A 14 -4.37 22.85 7.38
CA GLY A 14 -3.50 21.77 7.84
C GLY A 14 -2.65 21.20 6.72
N ARG A 15 -2.13 19.98 6.90
CA ARG A 15 -1.20 19.36 5.95
C ARG A 15 -1.90 18.85 4.69
N PHE A 16 -3.13 18.36 4.83
CA PHE A 16 -3.95 17.80 3.75
C PHE A 16 -4.94 18.83 3.17
N CYS A 17 -4.59 20.11 3.19
CA CYS A 17 -5.41 21.12 2.53
C CYS A 17 -5.07 21.22 1.04
N ALA A 18 -6.05 21.56 0.21
CA ALA A 18 -5.92 21.55 -1.25
C ALA A 18 -4.72 22.36 -1.76
N SER A 19 -4.48 23.55 -1.19
CA SER A 19 -3.34 24.41 -1.55
C SER A 19 -1.96 23.77 -1.31
N LYS A 20 -1.83 22.88 -0.31
CA LYS A 20 -0.59 22.15 -0.03
C LYS A 20 -0.47 20.82 -0.78
N LEU A 21 -1.58 20.31 -1.29
CA LEU A 21 -1.67 19.04 -2.02
C LEU A 21 -1.60 19.23 -3.54
N LYS A 22 -1.98 20.41 -4.05
CA LYS A 22 -1.93 20.71 -5.48
C LYS A 22 -0.54 20.48 -6.06
N GLY A 23 -0.47 19.65 -7.11
CA GLY A 23 0.74 19.26 -7.83
C GLY A 23 1.64 18.26 -7.11
N LYS A 24 1.31 17.83 -5.88
CA LYS A 24 2.12 16.88 -5.11
C LYS A 24 1.99 15.46 -5.62
N ARG A 25 3.10 14.71 -5.62
CA ARG A 25 3.09 13.29 -5.99
C ARG A 25 2.59 12.46 -4.82
N ALA A 26 1.51 11.74 -5.02
CA ALA A 26 0.95 10.82 -4.03
C ALA A 26 0.91 9.40 -4.59
N ILE A 27 1.14 8.41 -3.74
CA ILE A 27 0.93 7.00 -4.07
C ILE A 27 -0.05 6.37 -3.09
N GLU A 28 -1.01 5.61 -3.60
CA GLU A 28 -1.95 4.81 -2.80
C GLU A 28 -1.54 3.34 -2.87
N LEU A 29 -1.30 2.74 -1.70
CA LEU A 29 -0.99 1.32 -1.52
C LEU A 29 -2.27 0.54 -1.23
N GLY A 30 -2.49 -0.58 -1.93
CA GLY A 30 -3.66 -1.45 -1.73
C GLY A 30 -4.96 -0.69 -1.97
N ALA A 31 -5.07 -0.10 -3.16
CA ALA A 31 -6.15 0.82 -3.51
C ALA A 31 -7.54 0.16 -3.56
N GLY A 32 -7.62 -1.12 -3.89
CA GLY A 32 -8.85 -1.87 -4.11
C GLY A 32 -9.74 -1.18 -5.14
N CYS A 33 -10.71 -0.40 -4.66
CA CYS A 33 -11.62 0.37 -5.52
C CYS A 33 -11.11 1.77 -5.91
N GLY A 34 -9.97 2.23 -5.38
CA GLY A 34 -9.31 3.49 -5.74
C GLY A 34 -9.90 4.74 -5.08
N LEU A 35 -10.72 4.58 -4.04
CA LEU A 35 -11.47 5.69 -3.45
C LEU A 35 -10.55 6.70 -2.75
N ALA A 36 -9.50 6.27 -2.05
CA ALA A 36 -8.63 7.19 -1.32
C ALA A 36 -7.71 7.95 -2.30
N GLY A 37 -7.20 7.29 -3.34
CA GLY A 37 -6.48 7.90 -4.45
C GLY A 37 -7.31 8.96 -5.18
N LEU A 38 -8.56 8.64 -5.55
CA LEU A 38 -9.48 9.62 -6.14
C LEU A 38 -9.73 10.83 -5.22
N GLY A 39 -9.81 10.60 -3.91
CA GLY A 39 -9.92 11.67 -2.91
C GLY A 39 -8.71 12.61 -2.89
N MET A 40 -7.50 12.07 -3.03
CA MET A 40 -6.27 12.88 -3.14
C MET A 40 -6.20 13.64 -4.47
N ALA A 41 -6.60 13.01 -5.58
CA ALA A 41 -6.64 13.65 -6.90
C ALA A 41 -7.66 14.80 -6.93
N LEU A 42 -8.81 14.66 -6.28
CA LEU A 42 -9.79 15.75 -6.09
C LEU A 42 -9.24 16.94 -5.29
N LEU A 43 -8.17 16.75 -4.51
CA LEU A 43 -7.44 17.81 -3.79
C LEU A 43 -6.24 18.36 -4.58
N GLY A 44 -6.07 17.94 -5.84
CA GLY A 44 -5.05 18.44 -6.76
C GLY A 44 -3.76 17.63 -6.80
N CYS A 45 -3.66 16.48 -6.13
CA CYS A 45 -2.47 15.63 -6.21
C CYS A 45 -2.32 14.92 -7.57
N ASN A 46 -1.08 14.62 -7.94
CA ASN A 46 -0.75 13.68 -9.00
C ASN A 46 -0.57 12.29 -8.38
N VAL A 47 -1.57 11.44 -8.55
CA VAL A 47 -1.73 10.18 -7.84
C VAL A 47 -1.31 9.00 -8.70
N VAL A 48 -0.55 8.08 -8.10
CA VAL A 48 -0.38 6.71 -8.60
C VAL A 48 -1.13 5.79 -7.66
N SER A 49 -2.21 5.18 -8.12
CA SER A 49 -3.04 4.26 -7.34
C SER A 49 -2.61 2.83 -7.65
N THR A 50 -2.19 2.08 -6.64
CA THR A 50 -1.52 0.79 -6.85
C THR A 50 -2.20 -0.35 -6.10
N ASP A 51 -2.13 -1.51 -6.71
CA ASP A 51 -2.59 -2.78 -6.14
C ASP A 51 -1.91 -3.95 -6.87
N GLN A 52 -2.23 -5.18 -6.47
CA GLN A 52 -1.78 -6.40 -7.14
C GLN A 52 -2.47 -6.55 -8.51
N ILE A 53 -1.83 -7.29 -9.42
CA ILE A 53 -2.24 -7.43 -10.83
C ILE A 53 -3.71 -7.83 -11.00
N GLU A 54 -4.22 -8.71 -10.15
CA GLU A 54 -5.59 -9.23 -10.16
C GLU A 54 -6.64 -8.16 -9.84
N VAL A 55 -6.26 -7.09 -9.13
CA VAL A 55 -7.15 -5.98 -8.74
C VAL A 55 -7.17 -4.87 -9.79
N LEU A 56 -6.13 -4.77 -10.63
CA LEU A 56 -5.99 -3.68 -11.60
C LEU A 56 -7.18 -3.52 -12.56
N PRO A 57 -7.81 -4.58 -13.11
CA PRO A 57 -8.97 -4.41 -13.99
C PRO A 57 -10.13 -3.66 -13.32
N LEU A 58 -10.38 -3.94 -12.04
CA LEU A 58 -11.37 -3.23 -11.24
C LEU A 58 -10.94 -1.78 -10.99
N LEU A 59 -9.70 -1.60 -10.54
CA LEU A 59 -9.17 -0.30 -10.17
C LEU A 59 -9.15 0.68 -11.35
N ILE A 60 -8.66 0.23 -12.51
CA ILE A 60 -8.65 1.00 -13.78
C ILE A 60 -10.07 1.44 -14.13
N ARG A 61 -11.01 0.50 -14.20
CA ARG A 61 -12.42 0.79 -14.53
C ARG A 61 -13.04 1.83 -13.59
N ASN A 62 -12.71 1.76 -12.30
CA ASN A 62 -13.23 2.70 -11.31
C ASN A 62 -12.60 4.08 -11.47
N VAL A 63 -11.29 4.15 -11.68
CA VAL A 63 -10.58 5.40 -11.93
C VAL A 63 -11.15 6.08 -13.17
N GLU A 64 -11.18 5.40 -14.31
CA GLU A 64 -11.68 5.94 -15.59
C GLU A 64 -13.13 6.44 -15.50
N ARG A 65 -14.01 5.65 -14.87
CA ARG A 65 -15.42 6.02 -14.72
C ARG A 65 -15.58 7.28 -13.88
N ASN A 66 -14.80 7.42 -12.81
CA ASN A 66 -14.93 8.55 -11.90
C ASN A 66 -14.20 9.80 -12.40
N THR A 67 -13.03 9.67 -13.03
CA THR A 67 -12.34 10.79 -13.69
C THR A 67 -13.21 11.40 -14.79
N SER A 68 -13.84 10.56 -15.63
CA SER A 68 -14.77 11.00 -16.68
C SER A 68 -15.95 11.78 -16.10
N ARG A 69 -16.54 11.29 -15.00
CA ARG A 69 -17.65 11.97 -14.32
C ARG A 69 -17.25 13.28 -13.66
N ILE A 70 -16.07 13.32 -13.05
CA ILE A 70 -15.52 14.52 -12.43
C ILE A 70 -15.26 15.59 -13.49
N ALA A 71 -14.69 15.20 -14.63
CA ALA A 71 -14.45 16.10 -15.77
C ALA A 71 -15.76 16.66 -16.35
N GLN A 72 -16.84 15.88 -16.37
CA GLN A 72 -18.16 16.34 -16.83
C GLN A 72 -18.87 17.25 -15.82
N ALA A 73 -18.65 17.06 -14.52
CA ALA A 73 -19.35 17.78 -13.46
C ALA A 73 -18.68 19.11 -13.07
N ASN A 74 -17.37 19.24 -13.26
CA ASN A 74 -16.61 20.43 -12.86
C ASN A 74 -16.26 21.29 -14.09
N THR A 75 -16.81 22.50 -14.16
CA THR A 75 -16.40 23.51 -15.16
C THR A 75 -15.05 24.15 -14.86
N ASP A 76 -14.61 24.12 -13.60
CA ASP A 76 -13.29 24.61 -13.16
C ASP A 76 -12.29 23.45 -13.07
N SER A 77 -11.73 23.07 -14.22
CA SER A 77 -10.77 21.97 -14.38
C SER A 77 -9.47 22.14 -13.58
N GLU A 78 -9.22 23.28 -12.92
CA GLU A 78 -7.94 23.60 -12.28
C GLU A 78 -7.71 22.98 -10.88
N LEU A 79 -8.74 22.37 -10.29
CA LEU A 79 -8.67 21.80 -8.93
C LEU A 79 -8.39 20.30 -8.92
N PHE A 80 -8.80 19.57 -9.97
CA PHE A 80 -8.50 18.15 -10.09
C PHE A 80 -7.04 17.96 -10.51
N GLY A 81 -6.33 17.08 -9.81
CA GLY A 81 -4.98 16.68 -10.18
C GLY A 81 -4.99 15.62 -11.26
N SER A 82 -4.18 14.57 -11.08
CA SER A 82 -4.16 13.42 -11.97
C SER A 82 -4.20 12.13 -11.18
N ILE A 83 -4.65 11.05 -11.80
CA ILE A 83 -4.58 9.72 -11.23
C ILE A 83 -4.29 8.71 -12.34
N LYS A 84 -3.30 7.86 -12.12
CA LYS A 84 -3.01 6.69 -12.94
C LYS A 84 -2.97 5.44 -12.07
N VAL A 85 -3.11 4.29 -12.70
CA VAL A 85 -3.09 2.99 -12.05
C VAL A 85 -1.83 2.24 -12.45
N GLU A 86 -1.15 1.62 -11.48
CA GLU A 86 0.07 0.83 -11.70
C GLU A 86 0.05 -0.40 -10.80
N GLU A 87 0.75 -1.45 -11.21
CA GLU A 87 0.95 -2.65 -10.40
C GLU A 87 1.96 -2.40 -9.26
N LEU A 88 1.69 -2.93 -8.07
CA LEU A 88 2.66 -2.95 -6.98
C LEU A 88 2.40 -4.10 -6.01
N ASP A 89 3.26 -5.10 -6.06
CA ASP A 89 3.37 -6.11 -5.02
C ASP A 89 4.24 -5.58 -3.89
N TRP A 90 3.77 -5.67 -2.65
CA TRP A 90 4.55 -5.19 -1.52
C TRP A 90 5.83 -5.99 -1.35
N GLY A 91 6.93 -5.30 -1.03
CA GLY A 91 8.28 -5.87 -0.97
C GLY A 91 8.97 -6.08 -2.33
N ASN A 92 8.26 -5.96 -3.46
CA ASN A 92 8.86 -6.12 -4.78
C ASN A 92 9.69 -4.88 -5.16
N LYS A 93 11.02 -5.05 -5.18
CA LYS A 93 11.99 -3.97 -5.43
C LYS A 93 11.90 -3.40 -6.85
N ASP A 94 11.58 -4.24 -7.84
CA ASP A 94 11.49 -3.80 -9.23
C ASP A 94 10.24 -2.95 -9.44
N HIS A 95 9.11 -3.35 -8.87
CA HIS A 95 7.88 -2.55 -8.91
C HIS A 95 8.09 -1.20 -8.19
N ILE A 96 8.69 -1.21 -7.00
CA ILE A 96 9.02 0.02 -6.25
C ILE A 96 9.90 0.95 -7.10
N LYS A 97 10.95 0.42 -7.75
CA LYS A 97 11.87 1.21 -8.58
C LYS A 97 11.17 1.78 -9.82
N ALA A 98 10.30 1.02 -10.47
CA ALA A 98 9.56 1.45 -11.65
C ALA A 98 8.62 2.64 -11.38
N LEU A 99 8.18 2.83 -10.13
CA LEU A 99 7.31 3.92 -9.71
C LEU A 99 8.03 5.27 -9.53
N ASP A 100 9.35 5.31 -9.73
CA ASP A 100 10.20 6.51 -9.66
C ASP A 100 10.04 7.27 -8.32
N PRO A 101 10.36 6.64 -7.18
CA PRO A 101 10.33 7.31 -5.87
C PRO A 101 11.38 8.43 -5.77
N PRO A 102 11.24 9.40 -4.84
CA PRO A 102 10.31 9.42 -3.72
C PRO A 102 8.97 10.12 -4.01
N PHE A 103 7.95 9.76 -3.23
CA PHE A 103 6.64 10.42 -3.24
C PHE A 103 6.53 11.49 -2.14
N ASP A 104 5.80 12.58 -2.38
CA ASP A 104 5.49 13.56 -1.32
C ASP A 104 4.53 12.95 -0.27
N TYR A 105 3.58 12.14 -0.74
CA TYR A 105 2.60 11.45 0.10
C TYR A 105 2.51 9.96 -0.23
N ILE A 106 2.45 9.13 0.81
CA ILE A 106 2.09 7.71 0.71
C ILE A 106 0.81 7.52 1.50
N ILE A 107 -0.21 6.94 0.89
CA ILE A 107 -1.50 6.69 1.53
C ILE A 107 -1.88 5.22 1.40
N GLY A 108 -2.75 4.75 2.27
CA GLY A 108 -3.30 3.40 2.21
C GLY A 108 -4.41 3.24 3.23
N THR A 109 -5.45 2.49 2.91
CA THR A 109 -6.57 2.23 3.82
C THR A 109 -6.84 0.74 3.88
N ASP A 110 -6.94 0.19 5.09
CA ASP A 110 -7.11 -1.26 5.31
C ASP A 110 -5.95 -2.11 4.76
N VAL A 111 -4.75 -1.54 4.65
CA VAL A 111 -3.55 -2.23 4.13
C VAL A 111 -2.93 -3.23 5.12
N VAL A 112 -3.32 -3.20 6.39
CA VAL A 112 -2.85 -4.14 7.41
C VAL A 112 -4.01 -5.04 7.82
N TYR A 113 -3.99 -6.29 7.37
CA TYR A 113 -5.00 -7.29 7.71
C TYR A 113 -4.43 -8.67 8.02
N ALA A 114 -3.20 -8.96 7.56
CA ALA A 114 -2.47 -10.18 7.87
C ALA A 114 -1.05 -9.85 8.35
N GLU A 115 -0.57 -10.61 9.33
CA GLU A 115 0.74 -10.35 9.96
C GLU A 115 1.91 -10.49 8.98
N HIS A 116 1.85 -11.47 8.07
CA HIS A 116 2.91 -11.71 7.08
C HIS A 116 3.08 -10.55 6.09
N LEU A 117 2.10 -9.66 5.96
CA LEU A 117 2.16 -8.48 5.08
C LEU A 117 2.83 -7.27 5.74
N LEU A 118 3.07 -7.30 7.06
CA LEU A 118 3.65 -6.16 7.77
C LEU A 118 5.04 -5.80 7.28
N GLU A 119 5.89 -6.81 7.06
CA GLU A 119 7.27 -6.60 6.61
C GLU A 119 7.34 -6.16 5.14
N PRO A 120 6.68 -6.85 4.18
CA PRO A 120 6.61 -6.36 2.79
C PRO A 120 6.06 -4.93 2.68
N LEU A 121 4.99 -4.61 3.42
CA LEU A 121 4.40 -3.26 3.42
C LEU A 121 5.39 -2.21 3.96
N LEU A 122 6.10 -2.52 5.05
CA LEU A 122 7.11 -1.62 5.61
C LEU A 122 8.24 -1.35 4.60
N GLN A 123 8.77 -2.39 3.96
CA GLN A 123 9.82 -2.26 2.96
C GLN A 123 9.36 -1.42 1.76
N THR A 124 8.13 -1.60 1.31
CA THR A 124 7.52 -0.76 0.28
C THR A 124 7.42 0.69 0.70
N ILE A 125 6.91 0.98 1.91
CA ILE A 125 6.82 2.36 2.41
C ILE A 125 8.21 3.01 2.48
N LEU A 126 9.22 2.29 2.96
CA LEU A 126 10.60 2.78 3.03
C LEU A 126 11.19 3.04 1.64
N GLY A 127 10.98 2.13 0.68
CA GLY A 127 11.48 2.28 -0.69
C GLY A 127 10.80 3.41 -1.48
N LEU A 128 9.56 3.75 -1.13
CA LEU A 128 8.79 4.83 -1.77
C LEU A 128 8.99 6.19 -1.09
N ALA A 129 9.47 6.22 0.15
CA ALA A 129 9.61 7.42 0.95
C ALA A 129 10.96 8.11 0.76
N GLY A 130 10.93 9.44 0.71
CA GLY A 130 12.09 10.31 0.91
C GLY A 130 12.02 11.04 2.26
N PRO A 131 13.04 11.83 2.62
CA PRO A 131 13.14 12.47 3.95
C PRO A 131 11.99 13.41 4.32
N ARG A 132 11.22 13.89 3.33
CA ARG A 132 10.08 14.80 3.52
C ARG A 132 8.72 14.16 3.27
N THR A 133 8.68 12.86 2.97
CA THR A 133 7.44 12.15 2.68
C THR A 133 6.53 12.15 3.90
N THR A 134 5.25 12.44 3.67
CA THR A 134 4.20 12.24 4.68
C THR A 134 3.43 10.97 4.35
N ILE A 135 3.39 10.04 5.30
CA ILE A 135 2.64 8.80 5.16
C ILE A 135 1.32 8.95 5.95
N LEU A 136 0.19 8.60 5.35
CA LEU A 136 -1.12 8.57 6.01
C LEU A 136 -1.80 7.22 5.80
N LEU A 137 -1.81 6.38 6.83
CA LEU A 137 -2.42 5.05 6.77
C LEU A 137 -3.69 5.00 7.62
N GLY A 138 -4.77 4.50 7.03
CA GLY A 138 -5.98 4.12 7.73
C GLY A 138 -5.96 2.63 8.08
N TYR A 139 -6.22 2.31 9.33
CA TYR A 139 -6.18 0.95 9.85
C TYR A 139 -7.38 0.68 10.74
N GLU A 140 -8.08 -0.43 10.48
CA GLU A 140 -9.04 -1.00 11.41
C GLU A 140 -8.34 -2.03 12.33
N ILE A 141 -8.38 -1.78 13.64
CA ILE A 141 -7.87 -2.70 14.65
C ILE A 141 -8.79 -3.91 14.72
N ARG A 142 -8.35 -5.04 14.12
CA ARG A 142 -9.04 -6.34 14.17
C ARG A 142 -8.34 -7.35 15.09
N SER A 143 -7.04 -7.18 15.31
CA SER A 143 -6.23 -7.99 16.21
C SER A 143 -5.24 -7.12 16.97
N ASN A 144 -5.28 -7.18 18.30
CA ASN A 144 -4.38 -6.40 19.16
C ASN A 144 -2.92 -6.86 18.99
N THR A 145 -2.67 -8.14 18.70
CA THR A 145 -1.32 -8.68 18.48
C THR A 145 -0.70 -8.13 17.21
N VAL A 146 -1.43 -8.21 16.08
CA VAL A 146 -0.99 -7.65 14.79
C VAL A 146 -0.81 -6.13 14.92
N HIS A 147 -1.75 -5.46 15.59
CA HIS A 147 -1.66 -4.04 15.85
C HIS A 147 -0.40 -3.66 16.66
N ALA A 148 -0.10 -4.39 17.73
CA ALA A 148 1.08 -4.13 18.55
C ALA A 148 2.38 -4.33 17.75
N ARG A 149 2.47 -5.40 16.96
CA ARG A 149 3.62 -5.68 16.09
C ARG A 149 3.82 -4.58 15.04
N MET A 150 2.75 -4.20 14.35
CA MET A 150 2.74 -3.09 13.39
C MET A 150 3.22 -1.79 14.03
N MET A 151 2.70 -1.43 15.21
CA MET A 151 3.10 -0.20 15.92
C MET A 151 4.56 -0.22 16.35
N GLN A 152 5.09 -1.39 16.76
CA GLN A 152 6.52 -1.54 17.07
C GLN A 152 7.37 -1.27 15.82
N MET A 153 7.05 -1.91 14.70
CA MET A 153 7.76 -1.75 13.43
C MET A 153 7.73 -0.29 12.94
N TRP A 154 6.56 0.35 12.97
CA TRP A 154 6.43 1.73 12.54
C TRP A 154 7.17 2.71 13.45
N LYS A 155 7.09 2.55 14.78
CA LYS A 155 7.81 3.43 15.73
C LYS A 155 9.32 3.32 15.62
N ASN A 156 9.85 2.18 15.18
CA ASN A 156 11.28 2.01 14.96
C ASN A 156 11.77 2.85 13.77
N ASN A 157 10.94 3.00 12.73
CA ASN A 157 11.33 3.61 11.46
C ASN A 157 10.81 5.04 11.25
N PHE A 158 9.69 5.40 11.90
CA PHE A 158 8.97 6.64 11.66
C PHE A 158 8.60 7.34 12.97
N ASP A 159 8.41 8.65 12.89
CA ASP A 159 7.68 9.42 13.89
C ASP A 159 6.18 9.23 13.66
N VAL A 160 5.54 8.42 14.51
CA VAL A 160 4.14 8.01 14.35
C VAL A 160 3.21 8.90 15.18
N LYS A 161 2.17 9.46 14.55
CA LYS A 161 1.12 10.25 15.20
C LYS A 161 -0.26 9.74 14.83
N THR A 162 -1.08 9.41 15.82
CA THR A 162 -2.51 9.12 15.59
C THR A 162 -3.27 10.42 15.32
N VAL A 163 -4.12 10.41 14.29
CA VAL A 163 -5.00 11.54 13.98
C VAL A 163 -6.07 11.65 15.08
N PRO A 164 -6.21 12.82 15.73
CA PRO A 164 -7.23 13.01 16.77
C PRO A 164 -8.65 12.83 16.23
N ILE A 165 -9.54 12.24 17.04
CA ILE A 165 -10.95 12.03 16.67
C ILE A 165 -11.69 13.34 16.33
N THR A 166 -11.24 14.49 16.86
CA THR A 166 -11.79 15.83 16.56
C THR A 166 -11.53 16.27 15.11
N LYS A 167 -10.51 15.69 14.47
CA LYS A 167 -10.17 15.89 13.06
C LYS A 167 -10.92 14.93 12.13
N MET A 168 -11.59 13.91 12.67
CA MET A 168 -12.44 12.99 11.91
C MET A 168 -13.85 13.56 11.71
N ASP A 169 -14.54 13.09 10.67
CA ASP A 169 -15.95 13.39 10.50
C ASP A 169 -16.79 12.71 11.60
N VAL A 170 -17.84 13.39 12.08
CA VAL A 170 -18.65 12.91 13.22
C VAL A 170 -19.46 11.66 12.86
N LYS A 171 -19.91 11.57 11.60
CA LYS A 171 -20.70 10.46 11.07
C LYS A 171 -19.81 9.35 10.51
N TYR A 172 -18.70 9.71 9.89
CA TYR A 172 -17.78 8.76 9.25
C TYR A 172 -16.54 8.54 10.11
N ARG A 173 -16.74 7.91 11.27
CA ARG A 173 -15.70 7.47 12.22
C ARG A 173 -16.17 6.22 12.95
N HIS A 174 -15.23 5.41 13.43
CA HIS A 174 -15.53 4.22 14.23
C HIS A 174 -14.41 3.99 15.26
N PRO A 175 -14.68 3.48 16.47
CA PRO A 175 -13.65 3.28 17.50
C PRO A 175 -12.50 2.34 17.08
N SER A 176 -12.77 1.36 16.23
CA SER A 176 -11.73 0.45 15.71
C SER A 176 -10.90 1.07 14.58
N ILE A 177 -11.36 2.14 13.92
CA ILE A 177 -10.70 2.73 12.77
C ILE A 177 -9.85 3.92 13.21
N GLN A 178 -8.54 3.81 13.01
CA GLN A 178 -7.58 4.88 13.28
C GLN A 178 -6.91 5.34 11.99
N LEU A 179 -6.53 6.61 11.93
CA LEU A 179 -5.60 7.12 10.91
C LEU A 179 -4.28 7.49 11.59
N TYR A 180 -3.17 7.11 10.97
CA TYR A 180 -1.82 7.40 11.43
C TYR A 180 -1.10 8.27 10.42
N ILE A 181 -0.57 9.40 10.88
CA ILE A 181 0.36 10.23 10.13
C ILE A 181 1.77 9.85 10.58
N MET A 182 2.62 9.49 9.62
CA MET A 182 4.00 9.11 9.87
C MET A 182 4.96 9.94 9.01
N THR A 183 6.14 10.20 9.53
CA THR A 183 7.25 10.82 8.80
C THR A 183 8.53 10.01 9.04
N PRO A 184 9.38 9.80 8.02
CA PRO A 184 10.68 9.14 8.20
C PRO A 184 11.50 9.81 9.31
N LYS A 185 12.09 8.99 10.18
CA LYS A 185 13.08 9.50 11.13
C LYS A 185 14.34 9.90 10.38
N ALA A 186 15.01 10.95 10.85
CA ALA A 186 16.36 11.22 10.37
C ALA A 186 17.23 10.02 10.72
N GLN A 187 17.82 9.37 9.71
CA GLN A 187 18.81 8.32 9.95
C GLN A 187 19.98 8.94 10.72
N THR A 188 20.13 8.59 11.99
CA THR A 188 21.42 8.63 12.66
C THR A 188 22.33 7.70 11.86
N LYS A 189 23.38 8.26 11.24
CA LYS A 189 24.46 7.43 10.68
C LYS A 189 24.94 6.50 11.81
N CYS A 190 24.68 5.21 11.69
CA CYS A 190 25.45 4.21 12.43
C CYS A 190 26.70 3.97 11.60
N ASP A 191 27.85 4.28 12.20
CA ASP A 191 29.17 4.12 11.60
C ASP A 191 29.38 2.70 11.07
N GLU A 192 29.94 2.64 9.87
CA GLU A 192 30.47 1.42 9.28
C GLU A 192 31.46 0.77 10.24
N LEU A 193 31.12 -0.42 10.76
CA LEU A 193 32.10 -1.30 11.38
C LEU A 193 33.08 -1.75 10.29
N LYS A 194 34.22 -1.06 10.20
CA LYS A 194 35.41 -1.52 9.50
C LYS A 194 35.83 -2.87 10.09
N VAL A 195 35.74 -3.93 9.29
CA VAL A 195 36.46 -5.18 9.54
C VAL A 195 37.88 -5.00 9.00
N PRO A 196 38.94 -5.15 9.82
CA PRO A 196 40.32 -5.17 9.32
C PRO A 196 40.57 -6.51 8.60
N GLY A 197 41.18 -6.44 7.42
CA GLY A 197 41.47 -7.60 6.58
C GLY A 197 42.60 -8.49 7.10
N SER A 198 42.64 -9.70 6.54
CA SER A 198 43.86 -10.49 6.34
C SER A 198 43.62 -11.52 5.23
N ASP A 199 44.17 -11.20 4.07
CA ASP A 199 44.93 -12.03 3.11
C ASP A 199 44.60 -13.50 2.81
N GLN A 200 44.75 -13.75 1.50
CA GLN A 200 44.59 -14.95 0.69
C GLN A 200 45.52 -16.11 1.07
N VAL A 201 45.04 -17.35 0.87
CA VAL A 201 45.85 -18.46 0.31
C VAL A 201 44.95 -19.33 -0.57
N ASP A 202 45.25 -19.36 -1.88
CA ASP A 202 44.79 -20.37 -2.83
C ASP A 202 45.63 -21.65 -2.68
N SER A 203 45.02 -22.84 -2.87
CA SER A 203 45.67 -24.03 -3.47
C SER A 203 44.65 -25.14 -3.75
N GLU A 204 44.75 -25.67 -4.98
CA GLU A 204 43.92 -26.69 -5.63
C GLU A 204 44.22 -28.15 -5.22
N VAL A 205 43.15 -28.97 -5.30
CA VAL A 205 43.01 -30.36 -5.83
C VAL A 205 43.91 -31.49 -5.30
N VAL A 206 43.29 -32.54 -4.70
CA VAL A 206 43.52 -33.96 -5.05
C VAL A 206 42.22 -34.78 -4.84
N GLU A 207 41.92 -35.62 -5.83
CA GLU A 207 40.80 -36.54 -5.98
C GLU A 207 41.18 -37.97 -5.54
N SER A 208 40.26 -38.74 -4.92
CA SER A 208 40.33 -40.21 -4.94
C SER A 208 39.00 -40.88 -4.49
N ASN A 209 38.31 -41.44 -5.49
CA ASN A 209 37.47 -42.65 -5.62
C ASN A 209 37.03 -43.56 -4.44
N GLU A 210 35.82 -44.14 -4.67
CA GLU A 210 35.34 -45.53 -4.40
C GLU A 210 34.93 -45.87 -2.94
N THR A 211 33.87 -46.65 -2.60
CA THR A 211 32.72 -47.30 -3.27
C THR A 211 31.74 -47.82 -2.19
N GLU A 212 30.47 -47.99 -2.59
CA GLU A 212 29.51 -49.07 -2.26
C GLU A 212 28.70 -49.19 -0.92
N GLU A 213 27.38 -49.29 -1.15
CA GLU A 213 26.34 -50.11 -0.50
C GLU A 213 25.86 -49.73 0.93
N LYS A 214 24.56 -49.59 1.25
CA LYS A 214 23.43 -50.51 1.01
C LYS A 214 22.05 -49.83 1.06
N GLU A 215 21.14 -50.42 0.30
CA GLU A 215 19.70 -50.21 0.26
C GLU A 215 18.99 -50.64 1.55
N GLU A 216 17.86 -50.00 1.87
CA GLU A 216 16.67 -50.72 2.30
C GLU A 216 15.40 -49.99 1.82
N ALA A 217 14.58 -50.73 1.07
CA ALA A 217 13.32 -50.32 0.48
C ALA A 217 12.13 -50.77 1.35
N CYS A 218 10.99 -50.07 1.28
CA CYS A 218 9.74 -50.61 0.70
C CYS A 218 8.47 -49.79 1.03
N ASN A 219 7.82 -49.38 -0.06
CA ASN A 219 6.40 -49.47 -0.40
C ASN A 219 5.27 -48.78 0.41
N GLU A 220 4.70 -47.78 -0.27
CA GLU A 220 3.33 -47.73 -0.82
C GLU A 220 2.14 -48.12 0.06
N LYS A 221 1.18 -47.20 0.18
CA LYS A 221 -0.16 -47.37 -0.40
C LYS A 221 -0.93 -46.07 -0.57
N SER A 222 -1.38 -45.88 -1.80
CA SER A 222 -2.37 -44.95 -2.33
C SER A 222 -3.76 -45.18 -1.73
N VAL A 223 -4.51 -44.09 -1.50
CA VAL A 223 -5.97 -44.07 -1.59
C VAL A 223 -6.40 -42.74 -2.21
N ASP A 224 -7.11 -42.87 -3.32
CA ASP A 224 -7.72 -41.83 -4.13
C ASP A 224 -8.73 -40.98 -3.34
N GLY A 225 -8.70 -39.66 -3.58
CA GLY A 225 -9.68 -38.72 -3.11
C GLY A 225 -9.57 -37.43 -3.94
N GLU A 226 -10.56 -37.24 -4.81
CA GLU A 226 -10.72 -36.16 -5.77
C GLU A 226 -10.24 -34.78 -5.26
N ILE A 227 -9.29 -34.17 -5.99
CA ILE A 227 -8.92 -32.77 -5.83
C ILE A 227 -9.93 -31.96 -6.65
N PRO A 228 -10.74 -31.06 -6.04
CA PRO A 228 -11.54 -30.15 -6.83
C PRO A 228 -10.60 -29.19 -7.55
N GLU A 229 -10.70 -29.14 -8.88
CA GLU A 229 -10.06 -28.14 -9.73
C GLU A 229 -10.34 -26.73 -9.16
N ILE A 230 -9.29 -26.06 -8.68
CA ILE A 230 -9.35 -24.62 -8.40
C ILE A 230 -9.27 -23.92 -9.75
N GLY A 231 -10.45 -23.69 -10.33
CA GLY A 231 -10.61 -22.79 -11.46
C GLY A 231 -10.26 -21.36 -11.03
N SER A 232 -9.15 -20.84 -11.54
CA SER A 232 -9.01 -19.42 -11.80
C SER A 232 -10.04 -19.04 -12.86
N ASP A 233 -10.91 -18.08 -12.58
CA ASP A 233 -11.45 -17.08 -13.53
C ASP A 233 -12.87 -16.64 -13.16
N LYS A 234 -12.91 -15.58 -12.34
CA LYS A 234 -13.83 -14.44 -12.33
C LYS A 234 -13.82 -13.86 -10.92
N VAL A 235 -12.88 -12.96 -10.64
CA VAL A 235 -13.20 -11.88 -9.71
C VAL A 235 -14.45 -11.22 -10.30
N ASP A 236 -15.57 -11.40 -9.62
CA ASP A 236 -16.86 -11.43 -10.27
C ASP A 236 -17.16 -10.08 -10.94
N ASP A 237 -17.60 -10.08 -12.20
CA ASP A 237 -17.96 -8.84 -12.89
C ASP A 237 -19.08 -8.11 -12.11
N TRP A 238 -19.90 -8.84 -11.32
CA TRP A 238 -20.82 -8.19 -10.38
C TRP A 238 -20.11 -7.51 -9.20
N GLU A 239 -19.08 -8.12 -8.60
CA GLU A 239 -18.30 -7.52 -7.51
C GLU A 239 -17.60 -6.28 -8.01
N THR A 240 -17.04 -6.36 -9.21
CA THR A 240 -16.37 -5.25 -9.88
C THR A 240 -17.33 -4.10 -10.13
N ARG A 241 -18.51 -4.39 -10.70
CA ARG A 241 -19.59 -3.40 -10.93
C ARG A 241 -20.08 -2.80 -9.62
N ARG A 242 -20.25 -3.61 -8.58
CA ARG A 242 -20.69 -3.18 -7.25
C ARG A 242 -19.67 -2.25 -6.62
N CYS A 243 -18.41 -2.62 -6.59
CA CYS A 243 -17.32 -1.80 -6.06
C CYS A 243 -17.20 -0.47 -6.80
N GLY A 244 -17.30 -0.46 -8.13
CA GLY A 244 -17.31 0.79 -8.90
C GLY A 244 -18.54 1.66 -8.68
N ALA A 245 -19.72 1.05 -8.52
CA ALA A 245 -20.93 1.78 -8.14
C ALA A 245 -20.82 2.36 -6.72
N MET A 246 -20.20 1.63 -5.79
CA MET A 246 -19.92 2.11 -4.44
C MET A 246 -18.94 3.27 -4.47
N ALA A 247 -17.76 3.13 -5.09
CA ALA A 247 -16.77 4.21 -5.19
C ALA A 247 -17.41 5.50 -5.76
N ALA A 248 -18.18 5.36 -6.84
CA ALA A 248 -18.89 6.50 -7.42
C ALA A 248 -19.96 7.12 -6.49
N ARG A 249 -20.76 6.30 -5.80
CA ARG A 249 -21.76 6.79 -4.84
C ARG A 249 -21.08 7.50 -3.67
N LEU A 250 -20.01 6.91 -3.17
CA LEU A 250 -19.24 7.44 -2.06
C LEU A 250 -18.59 8.79 -2.42
N LEU A 251 -18.11 8.95 -3.66
CA LEU A 251 -17.58 10.22 -4.15
C LEU A 251 -18.65 11.30 -4.34
N LYS A 252 -19.89 10.95 -4.71
CA LYS A 252 -20.99 11.94 -4.78
C LYS A 252 -21.26 12.60 -3.44
N ASP A 253 -21.08 11.86 -2.35
CA ASP A 253 -21.29 12.38 -0.99
C ASP A 253 -20.12 13.25 -0.52
N VAL A 254 -18.99 13.26 -1.23
CA VAL A 254 -17.74 13.92 -0.83
C VAL A 254 -17.65 15.32 -1.43
N LYS A 255 -17.77 16.34 -0.58
CA LYS A 255 -17.71 17.76 -0.99
C LYS A 255 -16.27 18.27 -0.94
N ILE A 256 -15.40 17.69 -1.78
CA ILE A 256 -13.97 18.07 -1.86
C ILE A 256 -13.71 19.16 -2.90
N ALA A 257 -14.53 19.26 -3.95
CA ALA A 257 -14.59 20.41 -4.86
C ALA A 257 -15.41 21.55 -4.24
#